data_AF-A0A7W4E7B8-F1
#
_entry.id   AF-A0A7W4E7B8-F1
#
_cell.length_a   1.000
_cell.length_b   1.000
_cell.length_c   1.000
_cell.angle_alpha   90.00
_cell.angle_beta   90.00
_cell.angle_gamma   90.00
#
_symmetry.space_group_name_H-M   'P 1'
#
loop_
_entity.id
_entity.type
_entity.pdbx_description
1 polymer ?
#
loop_
_entity_poly.entity_id
_entity_poly.type
_entity_poly.pdbx_seq_one_letter_code
_entity_poly.pdbx_strand_id
1 'polypeptide(L)'
;SPLQLSKVLFEDLSLPTKGIKKSKNGFSTGQKELDKLREYSPIIEKIEQFREFSKLKSTYVDALPKLADEKNRIHSNFAQDVTTTGRLSSSNPNLQNIPIRSELGRRIREGFVAKKGNLLVSADYSQFELRLAAVLANDKTLIETFEKDLDIHAKTASEVFGVPIDEVSKEQRRVAKIINFSVLYGVGAHNLSGTIGVGFYEAKKYIEEYFNAHKPIRELMDNTLKKAQDEGFVETFFGRRRPMPDIKSSNFMIREMAKRAAQNMPIQGTEADLMKRAMLAVDEKIVKAGLGEQILQIHDSILVEVPAENAKNVAEILKQQMENVAPELSVKLKVEVSIGKDWLNM
;
A
#
# COMPACT_ATOMS: atom_id res chain seq x y z
N SER A 1 27.82 -7.63 4.51
CA SER A 1 27.66 -8.25 3.17
C SER A 1 26.70 -9.43 3.24
N PRO A 2 25.73 -9.59 2.31
CA PRO A 2 24.81 -10.74 2.31
C PRO A 2 25.49 -12.10 2.19
N LEU A 3 26.57 -12.21 1.42
CA LEU A 3 27.33 -13.44 1.23
C LEU A 3 28.04 -13.87 2.53
N GLN A 4 28.73 -12.93 3.18
CA GLN A 4 29.38 -13.18 4.47
C GLN A 4 28.36 -13.57 5.55
N LEU A 5 27.21 -12.88 5.59
CA LEU A 5 26.17 -13.22 6.54
C LEU A 5 25.59 -14.61 6.30
N SER A 6 25.38 -14.99 5.04
CA SER A 6 24.93 -16.34 4.68
C SER A 6 25.91 -17.40 5.19
N LYS A 7 27.21 -17.20 4.95
CA LYS A 7 28.26 -18.08 5.45
C LYS A 7 28.21 -18.23 6.98
N VAL A 8 28.19 -17.11 7.71
CA VAL A 8 28.16 -17.13 9.18
C VAL A 8 26.92 -17.87 9.70
N LEU A 9 25.74 -17.61 9.14
CA LEU A 9 24.50 -18.20 9.62
C LEU A 9 24.42 -19.71 9.35
N PHE A 10 24.83 -20.16 8.15
CA PHE A 10 24.53 -21.52 7.70
C PHE A 10 25.75 -22.45 7.68
N GLU A 11 26.97 -21.92 7.66
CA GLU A 11 28.20 -22.71 7.78
C GLU A 11 28.71 -22.63 9.23
N ASP A 12 29.07 -21.45 9.71
CA ASP A 12 29.74 -21.29 11.01
C ASP A 12 28.80 -21.61 12.19
N LEU A 13 27.55 -21.12 12.14
CA LEU A 13 26.53 -21.39 13.16
C LEU A 13 25.65 -22.61 12.86
N SER A 14 25.80 -23.19 11.66
CA SER A 14 25.06 -24.39 11.23
C SER A 14 23.53 -24.29 11.43
N LEU A 15 22.95 -23.12 11.22
CA LEU A 15 21.50 -22.94 11.37
C LEU A 15 20.71 -23.77 10.33
N PRO A 16 19.46 -24.17 10.65
CA PRO A 16 18.66 -24.96 9.74
C PRO A 16 18.45 -24.29 8.40
N THR A 17 18.64 -25.06 7.33
CA THR A 17 18.49 -24.59 5.95
C THR A 17 17.17 -25.04 5.31
N LYS A 18 16.42 -25.91 5.99
CA LYS A 18 15.15 -26.45 5.51
C LYS A 18 14.14 -25.32 5.34
N GLY A 19 13.60 -25.18 4.13
CA GLY A 19 12.63 -24.14 3.81
C GLY A 19 13.23 -22.74 3.63
N ILE A 20 14.55 -22.59 3.71
CA ILE A 20 15.26 -21.35 3.41
C ILE A 20 15.51 -21.25 1.91
N LYS A 21 15.09 -20.15 1.29
CA LYS A 21 15.33 -19.92 -0.13
C LYS A 21 16.83 -19.83 -0.43
N LYS A 22 17.27 -20.50 -1.49
CA LYS A 22 18.66 -20.42 -1.99
C LYS A 22 18.73 -19.58 -3.25
N SER A 23 19.79 -18.79 -3.36
CA SER A 23 20.13 -18.00 -4.55
C SER A 23 21.49 -18.46 -5.11
N LYS A 24 21.92 -17.86 -6.22
CA LYS A 24 23.28 -18.06 -6.75
C LYS A 24 24.38 -17.70 -5.72
N ASN A 25 24.08 -16.81 -4.78
CA ASN A 25 25.03 -16.29 -3.78
C ASN A 25 24.87 -16.97 -2.40
N GLY A 26 24.35 -18.20 -2.36
CA GLY A 26 24.09 -18.93 -1.11
C GLY A 26 22.66 -18.78 -0.61
N PHE A 27 22.43 -19.18 0.64
CA PHE A 27 21.12 -19.09 1.28
C PHE A 27 20.73 -17.62 1.51
N SER A 28 19.46 -17.32 1.22
CA SER A 28 18.90 -15.98 1.37
C SER A 28 18.90 -15.57 2.83
N THR A 29 19.38 -14.36 3.07
CA THR A 29 19.29 -13.70 4.38
C THR A 29 18.24 -12.59 4.37
N GLY A 30 17.24 -12.66 3.48
CA GLY A 30 16.13 -11.70 3.44
C GLY A 30 15.21 -11.83 4.66
N GLN A 31 14.43 -10.78 4.97
CA GLN A 31 13.61 -10.71 6.20
C GLN A 31 12.74 -11.96 6.41
N LYS A 32 11.96 -12.37 5.40
CA LYS A 32 11.10 -13.57 5.48
C LYS A 32 11.86 -14.88 5.75
N GLU A 33 13.13 -14.95 5.41
CA GLU A 33 13.96 -16.12 5.66
C GLU A 33 14.61 -16.06 7.04
N LEU A 34 15.00 -14.85 7.50
CA LEU A 34 15.44 -14.62 8.87
C LEU A 34 14.33 -14.88 9.89
N ASP A 35 13.08 -14.51 9.59
CA ASP A 35 11.92 -14.74 10.47
C ASP A 35 11.78 -16.23 10.85
N LYS A 36 12.06 -17.14 9.90
CA LYS A 36 12.02 -18.60 10.11
C LYS A 36 13.13 -19.13 11.02
N LEU A 37 14.18 -18.33 11.22
CA LEU A 37 15.37 -18.70 11.99
C LEU A 37 15.34 -18.16 13.42
N ARG A 38 14.36 -17.30 13.76
CA ARG A 38 14.28 -16.61 15.06
C ARG A 38 14.30 -17.56 16.25
N GLU A 39 13.63 -18.70 16.15
CA GLU A 39 13.58 -19.69 17.23
C GLU A 39 14.90 -20.44 17.44
N TYR A 40 15.81 -20.40 16.45
CA TYR A 40 17.05 -21.16 16.48
C TYR A 40 18.25 -20.35 16.99
N SER A 41 18.23 -19.03 16.90
CA SER A 41 19.33 -18.20 17.41
C SER A 41 18.95 -16.75 17.71
N PRO A 42 19.38 -16.21 18.87
CA PRO A 42 19.15 -14.79 19.21
C PRO A 42 19.95 -13.82 18.31
N ILE A 43 20.92 -14.31 17.52
CA ILE A 43 21.66 -13.46 16.58
C ILE A 43 20.75 -12.87 15.50
N ILE A 44 19.64 -13.54 15.17
CA ILE A 44 18.70 -13.12 14.13
C ILE A 44 18.09 -11.76 14.47
N GLU A 45 17.65 -11.58 15.71
CA GLU A 45 17.10 -10.30 16.18
C GLU A 45 18.15 -9.18 16.11
N LYS A 46 19.39 -9.46 16.53
CA LYS A 46 20.49 -8.49 16.44
C LYS A 46 20.79 -8.07 15.00
N ILE A 47 20.72 -9.00 14.05
CA ILE A 47 20.91 -8.72 12.62
C ILE A 47 19.79 -7.83 12.08
N GLU A 48 18.54 -8.10 12.46
CA GLU A 48 17.38 -7.31 12.06
C GLU A 48 17.47 -5.89 12.58
N GLN A 49 17.75 -5.73 13.88
CA GLN A 49 18.00 -4.43 14.51
C GLN A 49 19.14 -3.69 13.81
N PHE A 50 20.29 -4.35 13.59
CA PHE A 50 21.42 -3.74 12.91
C PHE A 50 21.06 -3.24 11.50
N ARG A 51 20.29 -4.03 10.74
CA ARG A 51 19.84 -3.63 9.40
C ARG A 51 18.88 -2.46 9.43
N GLU A 52 17.95 -2.44 10.38
CA GLU A 52 17.06 -1.31 10.59
C GLU A 52 17.86 -0.05 10.91
N PHE A 53 18.71 -0.07 11.96
CA PHE A 53 19.55 1.06 12.33
C PHE A 53 20.44 1.53 11.18
N SER A 54 21.09 0.59 10.49
CA SER A 54 21.96 0.92 9.36
C SER A 54 21.17 1.59 8.24
N LYS A 55 19.95 1.12 7.95
CA LYS A 55 19.07 1.72 6.93
C LYS A 55 18.60 3.10 7.36
N LEU A 56 18.10 3.25 8.59
CA LEU A 56 17.65 4.52 9.16
C LEU A 56 18.77 5.57 9.13
N LYS A 57 19.96 5.20 9.61
CA LYS A 57 21.14 6.07 9.64
C LYS A 57 21.58 6.46 8.21
N SER A 58 21.90 5.47 7.39
CA SER A 58 22.53 5.73 6.08
C SER A 58 21.60 6.38 5.06
N THR A 59 20.32 5.97 5.02
CA THR A 59 19.38 6.41 3.99
C THR A 59 18.63 7.68 4.39
N TYR A 60 18.38 7.88 5.67
CA TYR A 60 17.53 8.98 6.12
C TYR A 60 18.33 10.00 6.94
N VAL A 61 18.89 9.60 8.09
CA VAL A 61 19.54 10.54 9.03
C VAL A 61 20.78 11.21 8.44
N ASP A 62 21.67 10.45 7.81
CA ASP A 62 22.93 10.99 7.27
C ASP A 62 22.74 11.64 5.89
N ALA A 63 21.79 11.13 5.09
CA ALA A 63 21.67 11.48 3.68
C ALA A 63 20.70 12.63 3.43
N LEU A 64 19.51 12.64 4.05
CA LEU A 64 18.50 13.67 3.79
C LEU A 64 18.98 15.08 4.13
N PRO A 65 19.66 15.34 5.27
CA PRO A 65 20.16 16.68 5.57
C PRO A 65 21.16 17.21 4.54
N LYS A 66 21.92 16.33 3.89
CA LYS A 66 22.88 16.72 2.83
C LYS A 66 22.21 17.07 1.51
N LEU A 67 20.94 16.72 1.34
CA LEU A 67 20.13 17.01 0.16
C LEU A 67 19.24 18.25 0.37
N ALA A 68 19.22 18.81 1.57
CA ALA A 68 18.46 20.02 1.86
C ALA A 68 19.17 21.25 1.27
N ASP A 69 18.38 22.21 0.81
CA ASP A 69 18.87 23.51 0.37
C ASP A 69 19.23 24.43 1.56
N GLU A 70 19.68 25.65 1.27
CA GLU A 70 20.05 26.66 2.28
C GLU A 70 18.88 27.07 3.19
N LYS A 71 17.63 26.78 2.79
CA LYS A 71 16.40 27.04 3.55
C LYS A 71 15.91 25.79 4.29
N ASN A 72 16.74 24.74 4.37
CA ASN A 72 16.40 23.44 4.95
C ASN A 72 15.21 22.75 4.26
N ARG A 73 15.04 22.95 2.95
CA ARG A 73 14.00 22.27 2.15
C ARG A 73 14.60 21.17 1.30
N ILE A 74 13.91 20.03 1.25
CA ILE A 74 14.27 18.89 0.40
C ILE A 74 13.37 18.91 -0.83
N HIS A 75 13.99 18.83 -2.00
CA HIS A 75 13.28 18.90 -3.29
C HIS A 75 13.30 17.53 -3.98
N SER A 76 12.17 16.83 -3.92
CA SER A 76 11.99 15.53 -4.61
C SER A 76 11.55 15.73 -6.06
N ASN A 77 11.93 14.80 -6.94
CA ASN A 77 11.44 14.72 -8.31
C ASN A 77 10.30 13.70 -8.41
N PHE A 78 9.12 14.14 -8.84
CA PHE A 78 7.96 13.28 -9.09
C PHE A 78 7.82 12.97 -10.59
N ALA A 79 8.17 11.75 -11.00
CA ALA A 79 8.00 11.30 -12.38
C ALA A 79 6.61 10.66 -12.58
N GLN A 80 5.96 11.02 -13.69
CA GLN A 80 4.61 10.54 -14.04
C GLN A 80 4.60 9.35 -15.00
N ASP A 81 5.73 9.04 -15.62
CA ASP A 81 5.91 8.13 -16.75
C ASP A 81 6.74 6.88 -16.42
N VAL A 82 7.09 6.68 -15.14
CA VAL A 82 7.91 5.55 -14.69
C VAL A 82 7.07 4.32 -14.33
N THR A 83 5.93 4.52 -13.66
CA THR A 83 5.13 3.39 -13.15
C THR A 83 4.14 2.88 -14.19
N THR A 84 3.99 1.56 -14.29
CA THR A 84 3.04 0.94 -15.23
C THR A 84 1.58 1.06 -14.82
N THR A 85 1.32 1.51 -13.59
CA THR A 85 -0.02 1.67 -13.01
C THR A 85 -0.49 3.13 -13.05
N GLY A 86 0.39 4.07 -13.41
CA GLY A 86 0.05 5.49 -13.48
C GLY A 86 0.26 6.27 -12.18
N ARG A 87 0.66 5.60 -11.08
CA ARG A 87 1.11 6.25 -9.84
C ARG A 87 2.33 7.14 -10.11
N LEU A 88 2.48 8.20 -9.33
CA LEU A 88 3.72 8.99 -9.31
C LEU A 88 4.84 8.16 -8.69
N SER A 89 6.08 8.41 -9.11
CA SER A 89 7.28 7.91 -8.43
C SER A 89 8.12 9.08 -7.94
N SER A 90 8.64 8.97 -6.72
CA SER A 90 9.51 9.98 -6.11
C SER A 90 10.97 9.54 -6.11
N SER A 91 11.87 10.44 -6.50
CA SER A 91 13.32 10.19 -6.56
C SER A 91 14.14 11.44 -6.24
N ASN A 92 15.38 11.22 -5.78
CA ASN A 92 16.37 12.25 -5.45
C ASN A 92 15.85 13.37 -4.53
N PRO A 93 15.43 13.07 -3.27
CA PRO A 93 15.27 11.74 -2.67
C PRO A 93 13.86 11.17 -2.86
N ASN A 94 13.70 9.87 -2.59
CA ASN A 94 12.37 9.25 -2.54
C ASN A 94 11.69 9.62 -1.20
N LEU A 95 10.64 10.44 -1.26
CA LEU A 95 9.85 10.88 -0.11
C LEU A 95 8.55 10.08 0.07
N GLN A 96 8.24 9.16 -0.84
CA GLN A 96 7.07 8.27 -0.70
C GLN A 96 7.37 7.06 0.22
N ASN A 97 8.64 6.79 0.54
CA ASN A 97 9.05 5.65 1.34
C ASN A 97 9.61 6.03 2.71
N ILE A 98 9.24 7.20 3.24
CA ILE A 98 9.62 7.61 4.60
C ILE A 98 8.99 6.63 5.61
N PRO A 99 9.78 6.00 6.49
CA PRO A 99 9.31 4.89 7.32
C PRO A 99 8.13 5.26 8.23
N ILE A 100 7.22 4.29 8.42
CA ILE A 100 6.03 4.45 9.28
C ILE A 100 5.70 3.19 10.10
N ARG A 101 6.38 2.07 9.89
CA ARG A 101 5.98 0.79 10.49
C ARG A 101 6.56 0.58 11.89
N SER A 102 7.87 0.80 12.05
CA SER A 102 8.54 0.70 13.34
C SER A 102 8.50 2.02 14.11
N GLU A 103 8.57 1.94 15.43
CA GLU A 103 8.64 3.11 16.30
C GLU A 103 9.86 3.99 15.96
N LEU A 104 11.04 3.39 15.86
CA LEU A 104 12.26 4.12 15.47
C LEU A 104 12.17 4.70 14.06
N GLY A 105 11.58 3.97 13.10
CA GLY A 105 11.41 4.46 11.74
C GLY A 105 10.46 5.65 11.66
N ARG A 106 9.35 5.62 12.42
CA ARG A 106 8.38 6.73 12.49
C ARG A 106 9.03 8.03 12.92
N ARG A 107 10.00 7.98 13.84
CA ARG A 107 10.73 9.17 14.31
C ARG A 107 11.49 9.92 13.24
N ILE A 108 11.80 9.30 12.09
CA ILE A 108 12.35 10.03 10.94
C ILE A 108 11.41 11.15 10.48
N ARG A 109 10.09 10.98 10.66
CA ARG A 109 9.08 11.98 10.30
C ARG A 109 9.12 13.23 11.20
N GLU A 110 9.72 13.15 12.40
CA GLU A 110 9.96 14.33 13.27
C GLU A 110 10.85 15.38 12.56
N GLY A 111 11.71 14.94 11.65
CA GLY A 111 12.60 15.84 10.88
C GLY A 111 11.90 16.60 9.76
N PHE A 112 10.64 16.28 9.43
CA PHE A 112 9.86 16.97 8.41
C PHE A 112 8.86 17.90 9.08
N VAL A 113 9.26 19.16 9.22
CA VAL A 113 8.52 20.20 9.96
C VAL A 113 7.90 21.21 9.01
N ALA A 114 6.75 21.76 9.39
CA ALA A 114 6.21 22.94 8.73
C ALA A 114 7.14 24.15 8.92
N LYS A 115 7.13 25.06 7.95
CA LYS A 115 7.72 26.39 8.08
C LYS A 115 7.16 27.10 9.31
N LYS A 116 7.98 27.94 9.95
CA LYS A 116 7.54 28.78 11.07
C LYS A 116 6.27 29.58 10.72
N GLY A 117 5.24 29.45 11.56
CA GLY A 117 3.92 30.07 11.36
C GLY A 117 2.92 29.19 10.60
N ASN A 118 3.38 28.09 10.01
CA ASN A 118 2.57 27.16 9.25
C ASN A 118 2.32 25.86 10.04
N LEU A 119 1.38 25.06 9.54
CA LEU A 119 1.11 23.69 9.94
C LEU A 119 1.10 22.80 8.68
N LEU A 120 1.34 21.51 8.89
CA LEU A 120 1.07 20.48 7.90
C LEU A 120 -0.38 20.02 8.07
N VAL A 121 -1.07 19.82 6.95
CA VAL A 121 -2.38 19.16 6.89
C VAL A 121 -2.27 18.00 5.92
N SER A 122 -2.62 16.79 6.37
CA SER A 122 -2.60 15.60 5.54
C SER A 122 -4.02 15.06 5.41
N ALA A 123 -4.33 14.55 4.23
CA ALA A 123 -5.57 13.84 3.96
C ALA A 123 -5.25 12.51 3.28
N ASP A 124 -5.82 11.43 3.79
CA ASP A 124 -5.59 10.06 3.33
C ASP A 124 -6.93 9.35 3.06
N TYR A 125 -7.02 8.61 1.96
CA TYR A 125 -8.23 7.85 1.66
C TYR A 125 -8.33 6.60 2.53
N SER A 126 -9.42 6.48 3.28
CA SER A 126 -9.70 5.29 4.07
C SER A 126 -10.18 4.14 3.18
N GLN A 127 -9.40 3.05 3.15
CA GLN A 127 -9.72 1.78 2.48
C GLN A 127 -9.95 1.98 0.97
N PHE A 128 -9.16 2.85 0.34
CA PHE A 128 -9.37 3.32 -1.02
C PHE A 128 -9.48 2.16 -2.03
N GLU A 129 -8.52 1.23 -1.98
CA GLU A 129 -8.45 0.08 -2.89
C GLU A 129 -9.69 -0.83 -2.80
N LEU A 130 -10.22 -1.05 -1.59
CA LEU A 130 -11.41 -1.89 -1.40
C LEU A 130 -12.69 -1.20 -1.88
N ARG A 131 -12.81 0.12 -1.68
CA ARG A 131 -13.92 0.92 -2.23
C ARG A 131 -13.91 0.86 -3.76
N LEU A 132 -12.75 1.00 -4.39
CA LEU A 132 -12.61 0.91 -5.84
C LEU A 132 -12.88 -0.50 -6.36
N ALA A 133 -12.43 -1.53 -5.67
CA ALA A 133 -12.76 -2.91 -6.03
C ALA A 133 -14.27 -3.14 -6.01
N ALA A 134 -14.98 -2.63 -5.00
CA ALA A 134 -16.44 -2.72 -4.91
C ALA A 134 -17.14 -2.01 -6.08
N VAL A 135 -16.69 -0.81 -6.47
CA VAL A 135 -17.23 -0.07 -7.62
C VAL A 135 -16.98 -0.80 -8.93
N LEU A 136 -15.73 -1.21 -9.18
CA LEU A 136 -15.33 -1.87 -10.42
C LEU A 136 -16.04 -3.21 -10.60
N ALA A 137 -16.27 -3.93 -9.50
CA ALA A 137 -17.01 -5.18 -9.51
C ALA A 137 -18.53 -5.01 -9.51
N ASN A 138 -19.03 -3.80 -9.28
CA ASN A 138 -20.44 -3.53 -8.99
C ASN A 138 -20.97 -4.43 -7.85
N ASP A 139 -20.16 -4.63 -6.81
CA ASP A 139 -20.50 -5.46 -5.65
C ASP A 139 -21.40 -4.66 -4.69
N LYS A 140 -22.71 -4.86 -4.82
CA LYS A 140 -23.72 -4.16 -4.00
C LYS A 140 -23.53 -4.38 -2.51
N THR A 141 -23.12 -5.58 -2.09
CA THR A 141 -22.91 -5.91 -0.67
C THR A 141 -21.76 -5.10 -0.10
N LEU A 142 -20.64 -5.01 -0.83
CA LEU A 142 -19.50 -4.20 -0.42
C LEU A 142 -19.81 -2.70 -0.45
N ILE A 143 -20.49 -2.24 -1.50
CA ILE A 143 -20.92 -0.83 -1.63
C ILE A 143 -21.78 -0.45 -0.44
N GLU A 144 -22.81 -1.24 -0.10
CA GLU A 144 -23.66 -0.99 1.07
C GLU A 144 -22.88 -1.02 2.39
N THR A 145 -21.91 -1.93 2.52
CA THR A 145 -21.04 -2.01 3.71
C THR A 145 -20.28 -0.70 3.91
N PHE A 146 -19.76 -0.12 2.82
CA PHE A 146 -19.07 1.16 2.85
C PHE A 146 -20.00 2.36 3.07
N GLU A 147 -21.22 2.34 2.51
CA GLU A 147 -22.21 3.40 2.71
C GLU A 147 -22.73 3.47 4.16
N LYS A 148 -22.84 2.31 4.81
CA LYS A 148 -23.25 2.17 6.22
C LYS A 148 -22.08 2.37 7.20
N ASP A 149 -20.89 2.71 6.70
CA ASP A 149 -19.64 2.87 7.46
C ASP A 149 -19.31 1.68 8.37
N LEU A 150 -19.67 0.47 7.92
CA LEU A 150 -19.40 -0.76 8.66
C LEU A 150 -17.92 -1.15 8.54
N ASP A 151 -17.38 -1.79 9.58
CA ASP A 151 -16.01 -2.31 9.56
C ASP A 151 -15.90 -3.46 8.56
N ILE A 152 -15.39 -3.15 7.37
CA ILE A 152 -15.21 -4.12 6.28
C ILE A 152 -14.35 -5.32 6.69
N HIS A 153 -13.35 -5.15 7.55
CA HIS A 153 -12.51 -6.27 7.96
C HIS A 153 -13.24 -7.19 8.95
N ALA A 154 -14.04 -6.62 9.85
CA ALA A 154 -14.90 -7.42 10.72
C ALA A 154 -16.02 -8.12 9.91
N LYS A 155 -16.60 -7.43 8.93
CA LYS A 155 -17.59 -8.00 8.01
C LYS A 155 -17.03 -9.18 7.22
N THR A 156 -15.88 -9.01 6.58
CA THR A 156 -15.19 -10.11 5.90
C THR A 156 -14.82 -11.24 6.87
N ALA A 157 -14.38 -10.93 8.10
CA ALA A 157 -14.09 -11.97 9.08
C ALA A 157 -15.34 -12.78 9.43
N SER A 158 -16.47 -12.12 9.68
CA SER A 158 -17.75 -12.78 9.94
C SER A 158 -18.12 -13.75 8.82
N GLU A 159 -17.95 -13.34 7.57
CA GLU A 159 -18.28 -14.14 6.38
C GLU A 159 -17.31 -15.30 6.16
N VAL A 160 -16.00 -15.06 6.29
CA VAL A 160 -14.95 -16.07 6.04
C VAL A 160 -14.87 -17.11 7.16
N PHE A 161 -15.05 -16.70 8.41
CA PHE A 161 -14.98 -17.58 9.57
C PHE A 161 -16.34 -18.15 9.99
N GLY A 162 -17.45 -17.63 9.45
CA GLY A 162 -18.80 -18.07 9.77
C GLY A 162 -19.23 -17.74 11.21
N VAL A 163 -18.75 -16.63 11.76
CA VAL A 163 -19.08 -16.15 13.12
C VAL A 163 -19.88 -14.85 13.07
N PRO A 164 -20.77 -14.55 14.02
CA PRO A 164 -21.42 -13.24 14.13
C PRO A 164 -20.39 -12.10 14.16
N ILE A 165 -20.74 -10.94 13.60
CA ILE A 165 -19.80 -9.81 13.47
C ILE A 165 -19.32 -9.26 14.82
N ASP A 166 -20.18 -9.34 15.83
CA ASP A 166 -19.94 -8.98 17.24
C ASP A 166 -19.08 -10.01 17.99
N GLU A 167 -18.96 -11.23 17.46
CA GLU A 167 -18.10 -12.29 18.00
C GLU A 167 -16.74 -12.36 17.28
N VAL A 168 -16.48 -11.48 16.31
CA VAL A 168 -15.21 -11.44 15.58
C VAL A 168 -14.07 -11.05 16.52
N SER A 169 -13.14 -11.98 16.73
CA SER A 169 -11.91 -11.71 17.48
C SER A 169 -10.98 -10.75 16.74
N LYS A 170 -10.09 -10.08 17.49
CA LYS A 170 -9.05 -9.20 16.92
C LYS A 170 -8.15 -9.94 15.91
N GLU A 171 -7.88 -11.22 16.17
CA GLU A 171 -7.06 -12.04 15.29
C GLU A 171 -7.78 -12.41 13.99
N GLN A 172 -9.06 -12.80 14.06
CA GLN A 172 -9.88 -13.03 12.87
C GLN A 172 -9.98 -11.76 12.02
N ARG A 173 -10.21 -10.59 12.64
CA ARG A 173 -10.20 -9.30 11.94
C ARG A 173 -8.86 -9.01 11.27
N ARG A 174 -7.74 -9.32 11.93
CA ARG A 174 -6.39 -9.17 11.35
C ARG A 174 -6.20 -10.06 10.13
N VAL A 175 -6.61 -11.32 10.21
CA VAL A 175 -6.53 -12.28 9.09
C VAL A 175 -7.44 -11.84 7.93
N ALA A 176 -8.67 -11.43 8.20
CA ALA A 176 -9.60 -10.91 7.20
C ALA A 176 -9.07 -9.66 6.49
N LYS A 177 -8.42 -8.75 7.23
CA LYS A 177 -7.69 -7.63 6.62
C LYS A 177 -6.65 -8.10 5.62
N ILE A 178 -5.85 -9.11 5.97
CA ILE A 178 -4.84 -9.66 5.06
C ILE A 178 -5.49 -10.30 3.84
N ILE A 179 -6.61 -11.01 4.01
CA ILE A 179 -7.39 -11.63 2.91
C ILE A 179 -7.90 -10.55 1.94
N ASN A 180 -8.55 -9.50 2.45
CA ASN A 180 -9.06 -8.38 1.64
C ASN A 180 -8.00 -7.84 0.69
N PHE A 181 -6.81 -7.50 1.19
CA PHE A 181 -5.74 -6.99 0.32
C PHE A 181 -5.14 -8.10 -0.56
N SER A 182 -4.92 -9.30 -0.03
CA SER A 182 -4.29 -10.40 -0.76
C SER A 182 -5.10 -10.82 -1.98
N VAL A 183 -6.42 -10.92 -1.83
CA VAL A 183 -7.32 -11.34 -2.92
C VAL A 183 -7.32 -10.29 -4.05
N LEU A 184 -7.41 -9.00 -3.73
CA LEU A 184 -7.37 -7.93 -4.74
C LEU A 184 -6.06 -7.92 -5.55
N TYR A 185 -4.95 -8.34 -4.94
CA TYR A 185 -3.65 -8.46 -5.62
C TYR A 185 -3.42 -9.82 -6.31
N GLY A 186 -4.43 -10.69 -6.38
CA GLY A 186 -4.31 -12.02 -7.00
C GLY A 186 -3.33 -12.94 -6.27
N VAL A 187 -3.19 -12.79 -4.96
CA VAL A 187 -2.31 -13.64 -4.15
C VAL A 187 -2.98 -15.01 -3.97
N GLY A 188 -2.31 -16.06 -4.44
CA GLY A 188 -2.77 -17.44 -4.28
C GLY A 188 -2.60 -18.01 -2.87
N ALA A 189 -3.30 -19.12 -2.61
CA ALA A 189 -3.38 -19.78 -1.31
C ALA A 189 -2.02 -20.11 -0.66
N HIS A 190 -1.01 -20.51 -1.43
CA HIS A 190 0.35 -20.78 -0.89
C HIS A 190 1.00 -19.55 -0.25
N ASN A 191 0.85 -18.38 -0.88
CA ASN A 191 1.44 -17.14 -0.34
C ASN A 191 0.62 -16.62 0.83
N LEU A 192 -0.70 -16.76 0.76
CA LEU A 192 -1.59 -16.40 1.85
C LEU A 192 -1.30 -17.25 3.09
N SER A 193 -1.18 -18.58 2.95
CA SER A 193 -0.98 -19.52 4.05
C SER A 193 0.25 -19.17 4.88
N GLY A 194 1.38 -18.87 4.23
CA GLY A 194 2.60 -18.42 4.91
C GLY A 194 2.50 -17.02 5.53
N THR A 195 1.61 -16.16 5.03
CA THR A 195 1.43 -14.79 5.55
C THR A 195 0.55 -14.77 6.80
N ILE A 196 -0.48 -15.62 6.83
CA ILE A 196 -1.42 -15.69 7.96
C ILE A 196 -1.11 -16.83 8.94
N GLY A 197 -0.16 -17.71 8.62
CA GLY A 197 0.32 -18.77 9.51
C GLY A 197 -0.58 -20.01 9.56
N VAL A 198 -1.28 -20.32 8.48
CA VAL A 198 -2.23 -21.46 8.41
C VAL A 198 -1.83 -22.50 7.38
N GLY A 199 -2.50 -23.66 7.39
CA GLY A 199 -2.31 -24.71 6.38
C GLY A 199 -2.77 -24.27 4.98
N PHE A 200 -2.20 -24.88 3.93
CA PHE A 200 -2.57 -24.57 2.53
C PHE A 200 -4.07 -24.72 2.27
N TYR A 201 -4.68 -25.82 2.73
CA TYR A 201 -6.11 -26.09 2.52
C TYR A 201 -7.00 -25.09 3.24
N GLU A 202 -6.59 -24.63 4.42
CA GLU A 202 -7.29 -23.62 5.19
C GLU A 202 -7.23 -22.25 4.51
N ALA A 203 -6.04 -21.83 4.06
CA ALA A 203 -5.91 -20.60 3.27
C ALA A 203 -6.72 -20.65 1.97
N LYS A 204 -6.77 -21.81 1.32
CA LYS A 204 -7.60 -22.02 0.12
C LYS A 204 -9.08 -21.86 0.45
N LYS A 205 -9.55 -22.49 1.52
CA LYS A 205 -10.93 -22.35 2.01
C LYS A 205 -11.27 -20.89 2.27
N TYR A 206 -10.41 -20.13 2.94
CA TYR A 206 -10.66 -18.72 3.21
C TYR A 206 -10.80 -17.86 1.95
N ILE A 207 -10.00 -18.13 0.91
CA ILE A 207 -10.16 -17.46 -0.39
C ILE A 207 -11.48 -17.85 -1.05
N GLU A 208 -11.88 -19.12 -0.98
CA GLU A 208 -13.15 -19.59 -1.53
C GLU A 208 -14.35 -18.96 -0.82
N GLU A 209 -14.35 -18.90 0.52
CA GLU A 209 -15.43 -18.25 1.29
C GLU A 209 -15.51 -16.75 1.00
N TYR A 210 -14.36 -16.07 0.87
CA TYR A 210 -14.33 -14.67 0.45
C TYR A 210 -15.03 -14.47 -0.90
N PHE A 211 -14.72 -15.29 -1.90
CA PHE A 211 -15.36 -15.19 -3.22
C PHE A 211 -16.82 -15.67 -3.22
N ASN A 212 -17.22 -16.54 -2.29
CA ASN A 212 -18.62 -16.91 -2.12
C ASN A 212 -19.44 -15.73 -1.59
N ALA A 213 -18.89 -14.97 -0.65
CA ALA A 213 -19.48 -13.74 -0.13
C ALA A 213 -19.46 -12.59 -1.17
N HIS A 214 -18.39 -12.51 -1.96
CA HIS A 214 -18.15 -11.44 -2.93
C HIS A 214 -17.97 -11.97 -4.36
N LYS A 215 -18.99 -12.67 -4.87
CA LYS A 215 -18.99 -13.22 -6.24
C LYS A 215 -18.67 -12.17 -7.32
N PRO A 216 -19.21 -10.93 -7.25
CA PRO A 216 -18.89 -9.91 -8.25
C PRO A 216 -17.39 -9.57 -8.32
N ILE A 217 -16.67 -9.65 -7.20
CA ILE A 217 -15.20 -9.44 -7.18
C ILE A 217 -14.50 -10.56 -7.97
N ARG A 218 -14.94 -11.81 -7.81
CA ARG A 218 -14.40 -12.93 -8.61
C ARG A 218 -14.65 -12.72 -10.10
N GLU A 219 -15.88 -12.35 -10.45
CA GLU A 219 -16.28 -12.08 -11.83
C GLU A 219 -15.46 -10.94 -12.44
N LEU A 220 -15.23 -9.85 -11.70
CA LEU A 220 -14.34 -8.77 -12.12
C LEU A 220 -12.94 -9.29 -12.45
N MET A 221 -12.35 -10.11 -11.56
CA MET A 221 -11.00 -10.64 -11.75
C MET A 221 -10.92 -11.58 -12.97
N ASP A 222 -11.89 -12.47 -13.13
CA ASP A 222 -11.96 -13.43 -14.24
C ASP A 222 -12.19 -12.71 -15.58
N ASN A 223 -13.10 -11.73 -15.62
CA ASN A 223 -13.37 -10.92 -16.80
C ASN A 223 -12.18 -10.04 -17.18
N THR A 224 -11.47 -9.47 -16.20
CA THR A 224 -10.25 -8.69 -16.43
C THR A 224 -9.16 -9.54 -17.06
N LEU A 225 -8.97 -10.78 -16.58
CA LEU A 225 -8.02 -11.71 -17.19
C LEU A 225 -8.41 -12.09 -18.61
N LYS A 226 -9.70 -12.36 -18.85
CA LYS A 226 -10.21 -12.67 -20.18
C LYS A 226 -9.99 -11.51 -21.14
N LYS A 227 -10.35 -10.28 -20.75
CA LYS A 227 -10.10 -9.07 -21.53
C LYS A 227 -8.61 -8.88 -21.83
N ALA A 228 -7.73 -9.08 -20.85
CA ALA A 228 -6.29 -9.00 -21.05
C ALA A 228 -5.79 -10.01 -22.10
N GLN A 229 -6.35 -11.23 -22.12
CA GLN A 229 -6.01 -12.26 -23.09
C GLN A 229 -6.59 -11.96 -24.48
N ASP A 230 -7.82 -11.47 -24.56
CA ASP A 230 -8.51 -11.24 -25.83
C ASP A 230 -8.01 -9.96 -26.53
N GLU A 231 -7.90 -8.86 -25.78
CA GLU A 231 -7.55 -7.52 -26.30
C GLU A 231 -6.07 -7.14 -26.13
N GLY A 232 -5.33 -7.85 -25.27
CA GLY A 232 -3.90 -7.60 -25.05
C GLY A 232 -3.58 -6.44 -24.09
N PHE A 233 -4.58 -5.85 -23.44
CA PHE A 233 -4.41 -4.82 -22.42
C PHE A 233 -5.52 -4.88 -21.36
N VAL A 234 -5.31 -4.18 -20.25
CA VAL A 234 -6.35 -3.85 -19.25
C VAL A 234 -6.41 -2.34 -19.08
N GLU A 235 -7.50 -1.82 -18.52
CA GLU A 235 -7.68 -0.38 -18.35
C GLU A 235 -8.30 0.01 -17.00
N THR A 236 -8.08 1.25 -16.60
CA THR A 236 -8.69 1.87 -15.41
C THR A 236 -10.12 2.29 -15.71
N PHE A 237 -10.87 2.67 -14.67
CA PHE A 237 -12.19 3.26 -14.80
C PHE A 237 -12.20 4.49 -15.74
N PHE A 238 -11.11 5.26 -15.77
CA PHE A 238 -10.94 6.45 -16.60
C PHE A 238 -10.26 6.18 -17.94
N GLY A 239 -10.08 4.92 -18.33
CA GLY A 239 -9.59 4.53 -19.65
C GLY A 239 -8.06 4.56 -19.82
N ARG A 240 -7.27 4.70 -18.74
CA ARG A 240 -5.82 4.50 -18.83
C ARG A 240 -5.55 3.03 -19.12
N ARG A 241 -4.78 2.74 -20.18
CA ARG A 241 -4.47 1.37 -20.59
C ARG A 241 -3.08 0.91 -20.15
N ARG A 242 -2.95 -0.37 -19.80
CA ARG A 242 -1.68 -1.07 -19.62
C ARG A 242 -1.61 -2.29 -20.55
N PRO A 243 -0.68 -2.30 -21.51
CA PRO A 243 -0.43 -3.48 -22.35
C PRO A 243 0.00 -4.70 -21.52
N MET A 244 -0.43 -5.89 -21.95
CA MET A 244 -0.21 -7.17 -21.28
C MET A 244 0.44 -8.21 -22.22
N PRO A 245 1.63 -7.94 -22.80
CA PRO A 245 2.26 -8.83 -23.78
C PRO A 245 2.55 -10.23 -23.19
N ASP A 246 2.84 -10.29 -21.89
CA ASP A 246 3.22 -11.52 -21.20
C ASP A 246 2.04 -12.41 -20.77
N ILE A 247 0.79 -11.97 -20.98
CA ILE A 247 -0.41 -12.70 -20.52
C ILE A 247 -0.58 -14.07 -21.21
N LYS A 248 0.01 -14.22 -22.40
CA LYS A 248 0.05 -15.47 -23.19
C LYS A 248 1.42 -16.15 -23.20
N SER A 249 2.36 -15.69 -22.36
CA SER A 249 3.71 -16.26 -22.32
C SER A 249 3.67 -17.77 -22.08
N SER A 250 4.48 -18.55 -22.80
CA SER A 250 4.61 -20.00 -22.56
C SER A 250 5.26 -20.29 -21.21
N ASN A 251 6.12 -19.39 -20.72
CA ASN A 251 6.73 -19.47 -19.41
C ASN A 251 5.68 -19.25 -18.31
N PHE A 252 5.41 -20.30 -17.53
CA PHE A 252 4.41 -20.29 -16.46
C PHE A 252 4.61 -19.13 -15.47
N MET A 253 5.84 -18.87 -15.04
CA MET A 253 6.12 -17.84 -14.04
C MET A 253 5.84 -16.44 -14.56
N ILE A 254 6.26 -16.16 -15.80
CA ILE A 254 6.03 -14.88 -16.49
C ILE A 254 4.52 -14.67 -16.68
N ARG A 255 3.82 -15.70 -17.15
CA ARG A 255 2.37 -15.67 -17.35
C ARG A 255 1.60 -15.42 -16.04
N GLU A 256 1.93 -16.10 -14.96
CA GLU A 256 1.27 -15.89 -13.65
C GLU A 256 1.61 -14.53 -13.02
N MET A 257 2.78 -13.96 -13.31
CA MET A 257 3.07 -12.56 -12.97
C MET A 257 2.21 -11.59 -13.78
N ALA A 258 2.07 -11.81 -15.08
CA ALA A 258 1.24 -10.99 -15.95
C ALA A 258 -0.24 -11.04 -15.55
N LYS A 259 -0.76 -12.22 -15.19
CA LYS A 259 -2.14 -12.37 -14.67
C LYS A 259 -2.38 -11.55 -13.40
N ARG A 260 -1.49 -11.64 -12.42
CA ARG A 260 -1.59 -10.83 -11.18
C ARG A 260 -1.51 -9.34 -11.46
N ALA A 261 -0.61 -8.95 -12.37
CA ALA A 261 -0.49 -7.56 -12.80
C ALA A 261 -1.76 -7.05 -13.51
N ALA A 262 -2.40 -7.90 -14.33
CA ALA A 262 -3.65 -7.60 -15.00
C ALA A 262 -4.82 -7.45 -14.02
N GLN A 263 -4.94 -8.33 -13.02
CA GLN A 263 -5.99 -8.24 -12.01
C GLN A 263 -5.87 -6.99 -11.12
N ASN A 264 -4.64 -6.65 -10.70
CA ASN A 264 -4.41 -5.50 -9.83
C ASN A 264 -4.52 -4.15 -10.56
N MET A 265 -4.14 -4.08 -11.85
CA MET A 265 -3.97 -2.79 -12.53
C MET A 265 -5.25 -1.93 -12.59
N PRO A 266 -6.46 -2.47 -12.89
CA PRO A 266 -7.67 -1.64 -12.91
C PRO A 266 -7.92 -0.92 -11.59
N ILE A 267 -7.72 -1.59 -10.45
CA ILE A 267 -7.93 -1.01 -9.11
C ILE A 267 -6.85 0.04 -8.83
N GLN A 268 -5.58 -0.37 -8.84
CA GLN A 268 -4.46 0.51 -8.47
C GLN A 268 -4.26 1.67 -9.46
N GLY A 269 -4.58 1.46 -10.73
CA GLY A 269 -4.52 2.52 -11.73
C GLY A 269 -5.67 3.51 -11.61
N THR A 270 -6.88 3.04 -11.26
CA THR A 270 -8.01 3.94 -10.97
C THR A 270 -7.71 4.79 -9.73
N GLU A 271 -7.09 4.21 -8.70
CA GLU A 271 -6.59 4.95 -7.54
C GLU A 271 -5.62 6.06 -7.96
N ALA A 272 -4.66 5.75 -8.83
CA ALA A 272 -3.70 6.74 -9.33
C ALA A 272 -4.38 7.85 -10.15
N ASP A 273 -5.38 7.52 -10.96
CA ASP A 273 -6.16 8.50 -11.72
C ASP A 273 -6.93 9.44 -10.78
N LEU A 274 -7.57 8.90 -9.75
CA LEU A 274 -8.30 9.68 -8.74
C LEU A 274 -7.38 10.56 -7.90
N MET A 275 -6.20 10.06 -7.51
CA MET A 275 -5.20 10.88 -6.81
C MET A 275 -4.77 12.08 -7.67
N LYS A 276 -4.55 11.88 -8.96
CA LYS A 276 -4.20 12.99 -9.88
C LYS A 276 -5.34 13.99 -10.00
N ARG A 277 -6.59 13.53 -10.12
CA ARG A 277 -7.76 14.43 -10.12
C ARG A 277 -7.88 15.19 -8.81
N ALA A 278 -7.62 14.53 -7.68
CA ALA A 278 -7.68 15.16 -6.36
C ALA A 278 -6.60 16.23 -6.21
N MET A 279 -5.37 15.96 -6.67
CA MET A 279 -4.31 16.96 -6.70
C MET A 279 -4.68 18.20 -7.53
N LEU A 280 -5.38 18.03 -8.67
CA LEU A 280 -5.86 19.16 -9.47
C LEU A 280 -6.96 19.96 -8.76
N ALA A 281 -7.89 19.29 -8.08
CA ALA A 281 -8.93 19.95 -7.30
C ALA A 281 -8.34 20.72 -6.09
N VAL A 282 -7.32 20.14 -5.43
CA VAL A 282 -6.56 20.78 -4.35
C VAL A 282 -5.77 21.98 -4.85
N ASP A 283 -5.09 21.85 -6.00
CA ASP A 283 -4.39 22.97 -6.64
C ASP A 283 -5.34 24.15 -6.90
N GLU A 284 -6.53 23.89 -7.44
CA GLU A 284 -7.52 24.94 -7.69
C GLU A 284 -8.04 25.60 -6.41
N LYS A 285 -8.46 24.80 -5.42
CA LYS A 285 -9.17 25.33 -4.23
C LYS A 285 -8.26 25.82 -3.11
N ILE A 286 -7.01 25.35 -3.05
CA ILE A 286 -6.08 25.67 -1.96
C ILE A 286 -4.90 26.49 -2.49
N VAL A 287 -4.19 25.96 -3.50
CA VAL A 287 -2.94 26.58 -3.98
C VAL A 287 -3.22 27.88 -4.72
N LYS A 288 -4.07 27.86 -5.75
CA LYS A 288 -4.44 29.05 -6.53
C LYS A 288 -5.23 30.08 -5.72
N ALA A 289 -5.92 29.63 -4.66
CA ALA A 289 -6.61 30.50 -3.71
C ALA A 289 -5.65 31.16 -2.69
N GLY A 290 -4.36 30.82 -2.69
CA GLY A 290 -3.37 31.37 -1.75
C GLY A 290 -3.53 30.89 -0.32
N LEU A 291 -4.24 29.77 -0.09
CA LEU A 291 -4.51 29.24 1.25
C LEU A 291 -3.37 28.34 1.78
N GLY A 292 -2.52 27.81 0.89
CA GLY A 292 -1.34 27.02 1.23
C GLY A 292 -0.66 26.40 0.01
N GLU A 293 0.31 25.53 0.26
CA GLU A 293 1.12 24.86 -0.76
C GLU A 293 0.90 23.35 -0.70
N GLN A 294 0.69 22.70 -1.84
CA GLN A 294 0.68 21.24 -1.91
C GLN A 294 2.12 20.71 -1.99
N ILE A 295 2.55 19.94 -0.98
CA ILE A 295 3.96 19.58 -0.79
C ILE A 295 4.26 18.17 -1.29
N LEU A 296 3.47 17.16 -0.90
CA LEU A 296 3.70 15.76 -1.27
C LEU A 296 2.40 15.07 -1.66
N GLN A 297 2.53 14.12 -2.58
CA GLN A 297 1.55 13.05 -2.79
C GLN A 297 2.22 11.71 -2.47
N ILE A 298 1.59 10.94 -1.58
CA ILE A 298 2.16 9.71 -1.02
C ILE A 298 1.11 8.62 -1.08
N HIS A 299 1.18 7.81 -2.14
CA HIS A 299 0.21 6.73 -2.38
C HIS A 299 -1.24 7.25 -2.44
N ASP A 300 -2.02 7.07 -1.40
CA ASP A 300 -3.40 7.48 -1.25
C ASP A 300 -3.58 8.80 -0.48
N SER A 301 -2.47 9.48 -0.12
CA SER A 301 -2.51 10.70 0.65
C SER A 301 -1.94 11.94 -0.06
N ILE A 302 -2.46 13.11 0.34
CA ILE A 302 -1.93 14.44 -0.02
C ILE A 302 -1.47 15.12 1.27
N LEU A 303 -0.33 15.82 1.20
CA LEU A 303 0.21 16.65 2.26
C LEU A 303 0.30 18.10 1.78
N VAL A 304 -0.29 19.02 2.53
CA VAL A 304 -0.24 20.47 2.28
C VAL A 304 0.41 21.19 3.46
N GLU A 305 1.13 22.26 3.18
CA GLU A 305 1.66 23.20 4.18
C GLU A 305 0.87 24.51 4.10
N VAL A 306 0.33 24.97 5.22
CA VAL A 306 -0.64 26.08 5.28
C VAL A 306 -0.32 27.01 6.45
N PRO A 307 -0.63 28.32 6.39
CA PRO A 307 -0.63 29.17 7.57
C PRO A 307 -1.52 28.59 8.68
N ALA A 308 -1.08 28.67 9.93
CA ALA A 308 -1.75 28.00 11.04
C ALA A 308 -3.22 28.43 11.20
N GLU A 309 -3.54 29.69 10.92
CA GLU A 309 -4.89 30.25 10.92
C GLU A 309 -5.83 29.60 9.89
N ASN A 310 -5.28 29.09 8.77
CA ASN A 310 -6.04 28.47 7.69
C ASN A 310 -6.19 26.96 7.85
N ALA A 311 -5.48 26.33 8.78
CA ALA A 311 -5.31 24.87 8.83
C ALA A 311 -6.63 24.09 8.91
N LYS A 312 -7.59 24.54 9.74
CA LYS A 312 -8.90 23.88 9.85
C LYS A 312 -9.73 24.00 8.57
N ASN A 313 -9.79 25.21 8.00
CA ASN A 313 -10.50 25.46 6.76
C ASN A 313 -9.90 24.64 5.59
N VAL A 314 -8.57 24.60 5.49
CA VAL A 314 -7.90 23.81 4.45
C VAL A 314 -8.13 22.31 4.67
N ALA A 315 -8.16 21.82 5.90
CA ALA A 315 -8.49 20.41 6.18
C ALA A 315 -9.91 20.05 5.71
N GLU A 316 -10.89 20.93 5.94
CA GLU A 316 -12.26 20.74 5.45
C GLU A 316 -12.34 20.77 3.92
N ILE A 317 -11.69 21.75 3.28
CA ILE A 317 -11.62 21.83 1.81
C ILE A 317 -10.96 20.57 1.24
N LEU A 318 -9.82 20.16 1.80
CA LEU A 318 -9.06 19.00 1.33
C LEU A 318 -9.89 17.72 1.43
N LYS A 319 -10.55 17.51 2.58
CA LYS A 319 -11.48 16.38 2.76
C LYS A 319 -12.60 16.41 1.73
N GLN A 320 -13.28 17.55 1.57
CA GLN A 320 -14.39 17.68 0.64
C GLN A 320 -13.96 17.46 -0.82
N GLN A 321 -12.83 18.04 -1.24
CA GLN A 321 -12.36 17.89 -2.62
C GLN A 321 -11.97 16.44 -2.93
N MET A 322 -11.32 15.75 -1.99
CA MET A 322 -10.95 14.35 -2.17
C MET A 322 -12.18 13.42 -2.14
N GLU A 323 -13.09 13.57 -1.17
CA GLU A 323 -14.29 12.72 -1.09
C GLU A 323 -15.22 12.86 -2.31
N ASN A 324 -15.25 14.04 -2.95
CA ASN A 324 -16.13 14.36 -4.08
C ASN A 324 -15.40 14.41 -5.43
N VAL A 325 -14.16 13.93 -5.52
CA VAL A 325 -13.35 14.05 -6.75
C VAL A 325 -13.97 13.30 -7.94
N ALA A 326 -14.76 12.25 -7.67
CA ALA A 326 -15.41 11.41 -8.67
C ALA A 326 -16.84 11.06 -8.24
N PRO A 327 -17.79 12.00 -8.37
CA PRO A 327 -19.20 11.79 -8.00
C PRO A 327 -19.89 10.70 -8.83
N GLU A 328 -19.30 10.30 -9.95
CA GLU A 328 -19.77 9.21 -10.81
C GLU A 328 -19.54 7.80 -10.23
N LEU A 329 -18.74 7.65 -9.16
CA LEU A 329 -18.54 6.36 -8.50
C LEU A 329 -19.78 6.01 -7.65
N SER A 330 -20.18 4.74 -7.67
CA SER A 330 -21.32 4.24 -6.89
C SER A 330 -21.05 4.10 -5.39
N VAL A 331 -19.84 4.45 -4.92
CA VAL A 331 -19.46 4.42 -3.51
C VAL A 331 -18.93 5.77 -3.08
N LYS A 332 -19.25 6.17 -1.86
CA LYS A 332 -18.62 7.34 -1.23
C LYS A 332 -17.16 7.04 -0.95
N LEU A 333 -16.27 7.93 -1.40
CA LEU A 333 -14.88 7.94 -0.92
C LEU A 333 -14.88 8.54 0.50
N LYS A 334 -14.02 8.01 1.38
CA LYS A 334 -13.88 8.48 2.76
C LYS A 334 -12.46 8.96 2.98
N VAL A 335 -12.30 10.13 3.58
CA VAL A 335 -10.99 10.74 3.81
C VAL A 335 -10.82 11.07 5.29
N GLU A 336 -9.66 10.68 5.83
CA GLU A 336 -9.22 11.04 7.16
C GLU A 336 -8.23 12.20 7.06
N VAL A 337 -8.40 13.21 7.91
CA VAL A 337 -7.53 14.40 7.94
C VAL A 337 -6.80 14.52 9.26
N SER A 338 -5.56 14.98 9.19
CA SER A 338 -4.67 15.17 10.33
C SER A 338 -3.92 16.50 10.20
N ILE A 339 -3.61 17.14 11.34
CA ILE A 339 -3.00 18.49 11.38
C ILE A 339 -1.89 18.49 12.43
N GLY A 340 -0.67 18.81 12.02
CA GLY A 340 0.47 18.81 12.92
C GLY A 340 1.54 19.83 12.57
N LYS A 341 2.47 20.05 13.50
CA LYS A 341 3.65 20.91 13.28
C LYS A 341 4.75 20.17 12.53
N ASP A 342 4.77 18.86 12.63
CA ASP A 342 5.69 17.95 11.97
C ASP A 342 4.91 16.72 11.51
N TRP A 343 5.51 15.96 10.61
CA TRP A 343 4.83 14.86 9.94
C TRP A 343 4.60 13.63 10.84
N LEU A 344 5.25 13.53 12.00
CA LEU A 344 4.93 12.48 12.96
C LEU A 344 3.71 12.85 13.80
N ASN A 345 3.64 14.08 14.30
CA ASN A 345 2.64 14.55 15.26
C ASN A 345 1.42 15.23 14.59
N MET A 346 0.97 14.69 13.46
CA MET A 346 -0.23 15.15 12.75
C MET A 346 -1.51 14.48 13.22
#